data_AF-A0A0F9CL02-F1
#
_entry.id   AF-A0A0F9CL02-F1
#
_cell.length_a   1.000
_cell.length_b   1.000
_cell.length_c   1.000
_cell.angle_alpha   90.00
_cell.angle_beta   90.00
_cell.angle_gamma   90.00
#
_symmetry.space_group_name_H-M   'P 1'
#
loop_
_entity.id
_entity.type
_entity.pdbx_description
1 polymer ?
#
loop_
_entity_poly.entity_id
_entity_poly.type
_entity_poly.pdbx_seq_one_letter_code
_entity_poly.pdbx_strand_id
1 'polypeptide(L)'
;PDYKHCFYNLGLIFEQEGNFPEALKYYERALEIDSNFPYASNARNHILTNLDELNKSKAMTTKLSNLDKVKSLLGMSKRIKIDMIQSLLNLEREKLIDLIIEWGQKYDFKIDGDYLIINKERLPNLLKSLENQK
;
A
#
# COMPACT_ATOMS: atom_id res chain seq x y z
N PRO A 1 -13.83 -29.20 -31.82
CA PRO A 1 -12.62 -29.32 -30.99
C PRO A 1 -12.70 -28.37 -29.79
N ASP A 2 -12.29 -28.84 -28.61
CA ASP A 2 -12.44 -28.14 -27.33
C ASP A 2 -11.38 -27.05 -27.11
N TYR A 3 -11.12 -26.26 -28.15
CA TYR A 3 -10.11 -25.22 -28.15
C TYR A 3 -10.34 -24.17 -27.04
N LYS A 4 -11.61 -23.91 -26.65
CA LYS A 4 -11.93 -23.06 -25.49
C LYS A 4 -11.36 -23.59 -24.18
N HIS A 5 -11.37 -24.91 -23.98
CA HIS A 5 -10.78 -25.55 -22.80
C HIS A 5 -9.25 -25.49 -22.84
N CYS A 6 -8.64 -25.62 -24.02
CA CYS A 6 -7.20 -25.44 -24.19
C CYS A 6 -6.76 -24.02 -23.85
N PHE A 7 -7.45 -22.99 -24.37
CA PHE A 7 -7.13 -21.60 -24.05
C PHE A 7 -7.39 -21.28 -22.58
N TYR A 8 -8.44 -21.82 -21.97
CA TYR A 8 -8.65 -21.70 -20.54
C TYR A 8 -7.52 -22.34 -19.72
N ASN A 9 -7.08 -23.54 -20.07
CA ASN A 9 -5.96 -24.19 -19.36
C ASN A 9 -4.65 -23.41 -19.52
N LEU A 10 -4.40 -22.81 -20.69
CA LEU A 10 -3.27 -21.89 -20.87
C LEU A 10 -3.39 -20.66 -19.96
N GLY A 11 -4.58 -20.06 -19.89
CA GLY A 11 -4.84 -18.95 -18.98
C GLY A 11 -4.56 -19.31 -17.52
N LEU A 12 -4.96 -20.51 -17.07
CA LEU A 12 -4.68 -21.00 -15.73
C LEU A 12 -3.18 -21.14 -15.44
N ILE A 13 -2.40 -21.61 -16.41
CA ILE A 13 -0.93 -21.74 -16.26
C ILE A 13 -0.31 -20.35 -16.05
N PHE A 14 -0.67 -19.37 -16.89
CA PHE A 14 -0.16 -18.00 -16.73
C PHE A 14 -0.65 -17.32 -15.45
N GLU A 15 -1.88 -17.61 -15.00
CA GLU A 15 -2.40 -17.13 -13.72
C GLU A 15 -1.60 -17.70 -12.55
N GLN A 16 -1.25 -18.99 -12.58
CA GLN A 16 -0.40 -19.63 -11.56
C GLN A 16 1.03 -19.06 -11.55
N GLU A 17 1.56 -18.67 -12.71
CA GLU A 17 2.85 -17.97 -12.83
C GLU A 17 2.77 -16.49 -12.40
N GLY A 18 1.57 -15.99 -12.08
CA GLY A 18 1.33 -14.58 -11.73
C GLY A 18 1.38 -13.62 -12.92
N ASN A 19 1.44 -14.14 -14.15
CA ASN A 19 1.39 -13.36 -15.38
C ASN A 19 -0.06 -13.08 -15.79
N PHE A 20 -0.72 -12.24 -15.00
CA PHE A 20 -2.12 -11.86 -15.21
C PHE A 20 -2.43 -11.26 -16.60
N PRO A 21 -1.56 -10.43 -17.23
CA PRO A 21 -1.81 -9.94 -18.58
C PRO A 21 -1.96 -11.05 -19.62
N GLU A 22 -1.08 -12.05 -19.60
CA GLU A 22 -1.14 -13.15 -20.56
C GLU A 22 -2.28 -14.11 -20.22
N ALA A 23 -2.57 -14.33 -18.93
CA ALA A 23 -3.74 -15.10 -18.49
C ALA A 23 -5.06 -14.53 -19.03
N LEU A 24 -5.26 -13.21 -18.90
CA LEU A 24 -6.45 -12.51 -19.42
C LEU A 24 -6.61 -12.68 -20.93
N LYS A 25 -5.52 -12.56 -21.70
CA LYS A 25 -5.53 -12.75 -23.15
C LYS A 25 -5.99 -14.15 -23.54
N TYR A 26 -5.55 -15.19 -22.83
CA TYR A 26 -5.99 -16.55 -23.10
C TYR A 26 -7.43 -16.82 -22.66
N TYR A 27 -7.89 -16.25 -21.54
CA TYR A 27 -9.30 -16.29 -21.17
C TYR A 27 -10.19 -15.58 -22.18
N GLU A 28 -9.75 -14.46 -22.75
CA GLU A 28 -10.47 -13.76 -23.82
C GLU A 28 -10.58 -14.61 -25.08
N ARG A 29 -9.50 -15.30 -25.50
CA ARG A 29 -9.57 -16.25 -26.63
C ARG A 29 -10.51 -17.42 -26.39
N ALA A 30 -10.63 -17.90 -25.14
CA ALA A 30 -11.63 -18.91 -24.80
C ALA A 30 -13.06 -18.39 -24.94
N LEU A 31 -13.29 -17.13 -24.56
CA LEU A 31 -14.58 -16.43 -24.68
C LEU A 31 -14.92 -15.99 -26.11
N GLU A 32 -13.93 -15.74 -26.97
CA GLU A 32 -14.14 -15.52 -28.41
C GLU A 32 -14.71 -16.77 -29.11
N ILE A 33 -14.35 -17.96 -28.62
CA ILE A 33 -14.84 -19.24 -29.16
C ILE A 33 -16.21 -19.58 -28.58
N ASP A 34 -16.41 -19.31 -27.28
CA ASP A 34 -17.69 -19.52 -26.60
C ASP A 34 -17.91 -18.41 -25.57
N SER A 35 -18.72 -17.42 -25.95
CA SER A 35 -19.01 -16.26 -25.11
C SER A 35 -19.72 -16.62 -23.80
N ASN A 36 -20.33 -17.80 -23.73
CA ASN A 36 -21.05 -18.29 -22.57
C ASN A 36 -20.21 -19.28 -21.74
N PHE A 37 -18.90 -19.36 -21.98
CA PHE A 37 -18.03 -20.27 -21.24
C PHE A 37 -17.76 -19.77 -19.81
N PRO A 38 -18.40 -20.36 -18.78
CA PRO A 38 -18.43 -19.76 -17.45
C PRO A 38 -17.06 -19.78 -16.77
N TYR A 39 -16.22 -20.78 -17.06
CA TYR A 39 -14.90 -20.91 -16.44
C TYR A 39 -13.96 -19.77 -16.83
N ALA A 40 -13.87 -19.43 -18.12
CA ALA A 40 -13.05 -18.31 -18.57
C ALA A 40 -13.62 -16.95 -18.12
N SER A 41 -14.95 -16.79 -18.13
CA SER A 41 -15.60 -15.56 -17.65
C SER A 41 -15.33 -15.31 -16.16
N ASN A 42 -15.48 -16.34 -15.33
CA ASN A 42 -15.20 -16.26 -13.89
C ASN A 42 -13.72 -15.99 -13.62
N ALA A 43 -12.80 -16.68 -14.29
CA ALA A 43 -11.36 -16.50 -14.10
C ALA A 43 -10.91 -15.09 -14.55
N ARG A 44 -11.43 -14.60 -15.68
CA ARG A 44 -11.20 -13.22 -16.13
C ARG A 44 -11.71 -12.20 -15.12
N ASN A 45 -12.93 -12.36 -14.62
CA ASN A 45 -13.52 -11.44 -13.65
C ASN A 45 -12.74 -11.44 -12.33
N HIS A 46 -12.31 -12.62 -11.84
CA HIS A 46 -11.46 -12.73 -10.66
C HIS A 46 -10.17 -11.91 -10.79
N ILE A 47 -9.46 -12.05 -11.91
CA ILE A 47 -8.23 -11.30 -12.15
C ILE A 47 -8.52 -9.79 -12.25
N LEU A 48 -9.57 -9.39 -12.97
CA LEU A 48 -9.91 -7.97 -13.14
C LEU A 48 -10.29 -7.31 -11.81
N THR A 49 -11.05 -8.00 -10.94
CA THR A 49 -11.36 -7.51 -9.59
C THR A 49 -10.10 -7.35 -8.76
N ASN A 50 -9.20 -8.34 -8.77
CA ASN A 50 -7.94 -8.25 -8.02
C ASN A 50 -7.06 -7.10 -8.53
N LEU A 51 -6.97 -6.90 -9.85
CA LEU A 51 -6.22 -5.78 -10.43
C LEU A 51 -6.84 -4.43 -10.10
N ASP A 52 -8.17 -4.32 -10.10
CA ASP A 52 -8.89 -3.10 -9.70
C ASP A 52 -8.68 -2.81 -8.20
N GLU A 53 -8.74 -3.81 -7.33
CA GLU A 53 -8.44 -3.66 -5.90
C GLU A 53 -6.99 -3.26 -5.64
N LEU A 54 -6.03 -3.86 -6.36
CA LEU A 54 -4.63 -3.49 -6.32
C LEU A 54 -4.41 -2.07 -6.83
N ASN A 55 -5.10 -1.66 -7.89
CA ASN A 55 -5.04 -0.30 -8.42
C ASN A 55 -5.68 0.70 -7.44
N LYS A 56 -6.79 0.36 -6.78
CA LYS A 56 -7.41 1.16 -5.72
C LYS A 56 -6.50 1.28 -4.49
N SER A 57 -5.88 0.18 -4.07
CA SER A 57 -4.89 0.14 -2.98
C SER A 57 -3.67 0.99 -3.32
N LYS A 58 -3.14 0.85 -4.55
CA LYS A 58 -2.04 1.65 -5.06
C LYS A 58 -2.43 3.12 -5.15
N ALA A 59 -3.63 3.44 -5.66
CA ALA A 59 -4.20 4.78 -5.74
C ALA A 59 -4.36 5.42 -4.34
N MET A 60 -4.87 4.67 -3.36
CA MET A 60 -4.98 5.09 -1.96
C MET A 60 -3.61 5.32 -1.33
N THR A 61 -2.65 4.44 -1.63
CA THR A 61 -1.26 4.53 -1.17
C THR A 61 -0.48 5.67 -1.84
N THR A 62 -0.81 6.01 -3.09
CA THR A 62 -0.31 7.19 -3.81
C THR A 62 -1.01 8.49 -3.40
N LYS A 63 -2.18 8.40 -2.76
CA LYS A 63 -2.97 9.56 -2.29
C LYS A 63 -2.56 10.04 -0.90
N LEU A 64 -2.07 9.14 -0.02
CA LEU A 64 -1.41 9.55 1.22
C LEU A 64 0.08 9.74 0.97
N SER A 65 0.56 10.98 1.09
CA SER A 65 1.99 11.23 1.19
C SER A 65 2.55 10.49 2.41
N ASN A 66 3.85 10.18 2.40
CA ASN A 66 4.50 9.57 3.57
C ASN A 66 4.33 10.43 4.83
N LEU A 67 4.23 11.75 4.66
CA LEU A 67 3.90 12.68 5.73
C LEU A 67 2.49 12.44 6.28
N ASP A 68 1.48 12.26 5.43
CA ASP A 68 0.10 11.99 5.87
C ASP A 68 0.01 10.67 6.65
N LYS A 69 0.75 9.63 6.22
CA LYS A 69 0.83 8.34 6.94
C LYS A 69 1.40 8.53 8.34
N VAL A 70 2.48 9.32 8.48
CA VAL A 70 3.05 9.65 9.79
C VAL A 70 2.07 10.44 10.64
N LYS A 71 1.40 11.46 10.09
CA LYS A 71 0.38 12.24 10.81
C LYS A 71 -0.74 11.34 11.36
N SER A 72 -1.26 10.41 10.54
CA SER A 72 -2.27 9.45 10.98
C SER A 72 -1.77 8.56 12.12
N LEU A 73 -0.56 7.99 12.00
CA LEU A 73 0.02 7.15 13.06
C LEU A 73 0.23 7.91 14.37
N LEU A 74 0.81 9.11 14.28
CA LEU A 74 1.00 10.01 15.41
C LEU A 74 -0.34 10.35 16.08
N GLY A 75 -1.43 10.46 15.32
CA GLY A 75 -2.79 10.64 15.83
C GLY A 75 -3.33 9.41 16.57
N MET A 76 -3.15 8.22 16.00
CA MET A 76 -3.75 6.97 16.48
C MET A 76 -3.06 6.39 17.72
N SER A 77 -1.73 6.50 17.85
CA SER A 77 -0.98 5.88 18.95
C SER A 77 -0.22 6.89 19.80
N LYS A 78 -0.09 6.63 21.10
CA LYS A 78 0.80 7.38 22.01
C LYS A 78 2.24 6.84 21.99
N ARG A 79 2.46 5.64 21.47
CA ARG A 79 3.75 4.94 21.47
C ARG A 79 3.97 4.33 20.10
N ILE A 80 5.03 4.75 19.40
CA ILE A 80 5.30 4.34 18.02
C ILE A 80 6.75 3.89 17.90
N LYS A 81 7.00 2.79 17.20
CA LYS A 81 8.39 2.33 16.96
C LYS A 81 9.12 3.34 16.09
N ILE A 82 10.33 3.70 16.50
CA ILE A 82 11.16 4.67 15.79
C ILE A 82 11.47 4.19 14.36
N ASP A 83 11.79 2.91 14.18
CA ASP A 83 12.04 2.30 12.87
C ASP A 83 10.84 2.39 11.92
N MET A 84 9.61 2.44 12.45
CA MET A 84 8.41 2.63 11.64
C MET A 84 8.37 4.04 11.05
N ILE A 85 8.71 5.05 11.84
CA ILE A 85 8.80 6.46 11.39
C ILE A 85 9.93 6.58 10.37
N GLN A 86 11.08 5.96 10.63
CA GLN A 86 12.22 5.92 9.71
C GLN A 86 11.83 5.35 8.34
N SER A 87 11.18 4.18 8.35
CA SER A 87 10.78 3.47 7.13
C SER A 87 9.75 4.26 6.32
N LEU A 88 8.79 4.90 7.00
CA LEU A 88 7.76 5.68 6.32
C LEU A 88 8.31 6.96 5.71
N LEU A 89 9.20 7.67 6.41
CA LEU A 89 9.78 8.91 5.90
C LEU A 89 10.99 8.68 4.99
N ASN A 90 11.46 7.43 4.86
CA ASN A 90 12.67 7.06 4.13
C ASN A 90 13.88 7.91 4.56
N LEU A 91 14.07 8.05 5.87
CA LEU A 91 15.13 8.87 6.45
C LEU A 91 16.40 8.05 6.72
N GLU A 92 17.53 8.66 6.43
CA GLU A 92 18.83 8.22 6.95
C GLU A 92 18.83 8.32 8.48
N ARG A 93 19.59 7.44 9.14
CA ARG A 93 19.60 7.33 10.60
C ARG A 93 19.99 8.64 11.29
N GLU A 94 20.92 9.40 10.73
CA GLU A 94 21.35 10.70 11.27
C GLU A 94 20.21 11.73 11.25
N LYS A 95 19.53 11.88 10.10
CA LYS A 95 18.38 12.79 9.96
C LYS A 95 17.21 12.41 10.86
N LEU A 96 17.00 11.12 11.10
CA LEU A 96 16.00 10.64 12.04
C LEU A 96 16.32 11.07 13.48
N ILE A 97 17.58 10.98 13.89
CA ILE A 97 18.01 11.38 15.24
C ILE A 97 17.78 12.88 15.43
N ASP A 98 18.18 13.71 14.47
CA ASP A 98 17.96 15.17 14.52
C ASP A 98 16.48 15.51 14.62
N LEU A 99 15.63 14.83 13.83
CA LEU A 99 14.19 14.99 13.87
C LEU A 99 13.60 14.65 15.25
N ILE A 100 14.03 13.54 15.85
CA ILE A 100 13.53 13.10 17.15
C ILE A 100 13.98 14.07 18.26
N ILE A 101 15.22 14.57 18.19
CA ILE A 101 15.73 15.60 19.12
C ILE A 101 14.89 16.87 18.99
N GLU A 102 14.65 17.34 17.78
CA GLU A 102 13.79 18.49 17.51
C GLU A 102 12.39 18.28 18.11
N TRP A 103 11.80 17.11 17.88
CA TRP A 103 10.47 16.81 18.40
C TRP A 103 10.43 16.71 19.92
N GLY A 104 11.48 16.18 20.54
CA GLY A 104 11.63 16.17 22.00
C GLY A 104 11.70 17.58 22.56
N GLN A 105 12.51 18.45 21.97
CA GLN A 105 12.69 19.83 22.44
C GLN A 105 11.45 20.72 22.22
N LYS A 106 10.81 20.61 21.05
CA LYS A 106 9.70 21.50 20.67
C LYS A 106 8.33 21.00 21.12
N TYR A 107 8.13 19.68 21.19
CA TYR A 107 6.82 19.08 21.41
C TYR A 107 6.80 18.15 22.64
N ASP A 108 7.87 18.09 23.43
CA ASP A 108 7.96 17.26 24.64
C ASP A 108 7.68 15.77 24.37
N PHE A 109 8.16 15.27 23.22
CA PHE A 109 8.14 13.84 22.92
C PHE A 109 9.30 13.15 23.66
N LYS A 110 9.10 11.90 24.06
CA LYS A 110 10.09 11.14 24.86
C LYS A 110 10.49 9.87 24.15
N ILE A 111 11.66 9.34 24.49
CA ILE A 111 12.14 8.05 24.00
C ILE A 111 12.04 7.04 25.15
N ASP A 112 11.50 5.86 24.86
CA ASP A 112 11.47 4.71 25.77
C ASP A 112 11.89 3.45 24.99
N GLY A 113 13.20 3.14 25.04
CA GLY A 113 13.83 2.14 24.19
C GLY A 113 13.67 2.48 22.71
N ASP A 114 13.17 1.54 21.91
CA ASP A 114 12.95 1.72 20.47
C ASP A 114 11.67 2.49 20.12
N TYR A 115 11.03 3.09 21.12
CA TYR A 115 9.74 3.75 20.96
C TYR A 115 9.82 5.24 21.21
N LEU A 116 9.13 5.98 20.35
CA LEU A 116 8.80 7.38 20.53
C LEU A 116 7.46 7.49 21.25
N ILE A 117 7.47 8.19 22.38
CA ILE A 117 6.31 8.52 23.20
C ILE A 117 5.80 9.91 22.80
N ILE A 118 4.58 9.94 22.28
CA ILE A 118 3.95 11.13 21.72
C ILE A 118 3.20 11.88 22.81
N ASN A 119 3.58 13.14 23.04
CA ASN A 119 2.79 14.05 23.85
C ASN A 119 1.56 14.51 23.04
N LYS A 120 0.38 13.98 23.40
CA LYS A 120 -0.88 14.27 22.68
C LYS A 120 -1.34 15.72 22.83
N GLU A 121 -0.92 16.43 23.89
CA GLU A 121 -1.25 17.85 24.08
C GLU A 121 -0.49 18.74 23.12
N ARG A 122 0.74 18.33 22.75
CA ARG A 122 1.61 19.07 21.83
C ARG A 122 1.56 18.57 20.40
N LEU A 123 0.98 17.40 20.16
CA LEU A 123 0.81 16.82 18.82
C LEU A 123 0.13 17.78 17.83
N PRO A 124 -0.95 18.52 18.15
CA PRO A 124 -1.53 19.49 17.21
C PRO A 124 -0.54 20.55 16.73
N ASN A 125 0.40 20.97 17.58
CA ASN A 125 1.42 21.96 17.24
C ASN A 125 2.44 21.41 16.23
N LEU A 126 2.80 20.13 16.37
CA LEU A 126 3.62 19.41 15.38
C LEU A 126 2.87 19.26 14.05
N LEU A 127 1.60 18.84 14.09
CA LEU A 127 0.82 18.67 12.86
C LEU A 127 0.71 19.99 12.07
N LYS A 128 0.54 21.12 12.78
CA LYS A 128 0.50 22.46 12.19
C LYS A 128 1.86 22.89 11.62
N SER A 129 2.98 22.57 12.27
CA SER A 129 4.31 22.93 11.74
C SER A 129 4.64 22.17 10.45
N LEU A 130 4.20 20.92 10.36
CA LEU A 130 4.36 20.08 9.16
C LEU A 130 3.48 20.53 7.97
N GLU A 131 2.44 21.33 8.21
CA GLU A 131 1.59 21.89 7.14
C GLU A 131 2.13 23.19 6.56
N ASN A 132 2.86 23.96 7.37
CA ASN A 132 3.44 25.25 6.98
C ASN A 132 4.80 25.13 6.26
N GLN A 133 5.28 23.91 6.02
CA GLN A 133 6.52 23.63 5.27
C GLN A 133 6.27 23.33 3.78
N LYS A 134 5.05 23.55 3.27
CA LYS A 134 4.71 23.42 1.85
C LYS A 134 5.09 24.65 1.03
#